data_AF-A0A954YLC8-F1
#
_entry.id   AF-A0A954YLC8-F1
#
_cell.length_a   1.000
_cell.length_b   1.000
_cell.length_c   1.000
_cell.angle_alpha   90.00
_cell.angle_beta   90.00
_cell.angle_gamma   90.00
#
_symmetry.space_group_name_H-M   'P 1'
#
loop_
_entity.id
_entity.type
_entity.pdbx_description
1 polymer ?
#
loop_
_entity_poly.entity_id
_entity_poly.type
_entity_poly.pdbx_seq_one_letter_code
_entity_poly.pdbx_strand_id
1 'polypeptide(L)'
;MFPKLDLVTASYHRCRERDDFIDTFYNQFLATSREVADKFRGTDFKRQKLMLRESLLSMLLYNLGYEDAQEELEQLAERHSRREVDIAPNLYDLWLDSLVETISICDLEYTEELGQLWRAAMQPGIDLLISKY
;
A
#
# COMPACT_ATOMS: atom_id res chain seq x y z
N MET A 1 11.23 26.18 -2.91
CA MET A 1 11.82 25.33 -1.87
C MET A 1 10.94 24.10 -1.81
N PHE A 2 11.39 22.97 -2.37
CA PHE A 2 10.68 21.72 -2.14
C PHE A 2 10.68 21.51 -0.61
N PRO A 3 9.54 21.33 0.05
CA PRO A 3 9.55 20.96 1.45
C PRO A 3 10.44 19.73 1.60
N LYS A 4 11.23 19.70 2.67
CA LYS A 4 12.06 18.54 3.01
C LYS A 4 11.15 17.33 2.90
N LEU A 5 11.45 16.43 1.96
CA LEU A 5 10.65 15.22 1.75
C LEU A 5 10.54 14.54 3.12
N ASP A 6 9.31 14.25 3.56
CA ASP A 6 9.15 13.49 4.80
C ASP A 6 9.84 12.13 4.64
N LEU A 7 10.20 11.51 5.77
CA LEU A 7 11.01 10.29 5.78
C LEU A 7 10.34 9.14 4.99
N VAL A 8 9.01 9.08 5.00
CA VAL A 8 8.22 8.06 4.30
C VAL A 8 8.33 8.27 2.79
N THR A 9 8.16 9.50 2.34
CA THR A 9 8.27 9.83 0.91
C THR A 9 9.70 9.59 0.40
N ALA A 10 10.73 9.92 1.19
CA ALA A 10 12.13 9.61 0.85
C ALA A 10 12.38 8.10 0.74
N SER A 11 11.87 7.33 1.70
CA SER A 11 11.88 5.87 1.67
C SER A 11 11.19 5.30 0.44
N TYR A 12 10.02 5.85 0.08
CA TYR A 12 9.26 5.40 -1.09
C TYR A 12 10.07 5.56 -2.38
N HIS A 13 10.78 6.68 -2.54
CA HIS A 13 11.66 6.88 -3.68
C HIS A 13 12.77 5.81 -3.75
N ARG A 14 13.47 5.54 -2.63
CA ARG A 14 14.51 4.50 -2.61
C ARG A 14 13.96 3.11 -2.94
N CYS A 15 12.81 2.74 -2.38
CA CYS A 15 12.13 1.49 -2.72
C CYS A 15 11.74 1.40 -4.19
N ARG A 16 11.31 2.50 -4.82
CA ARG A 16 10.91 2.50 -6.25
C ARG A 16 12.06 2.34 -7.22
N GLU A 17 13.28 2.70 -6.84
CA GLU A 17 14.49 2.46 -7.66
C GLU A 17 14.87 0.98 -7.71
N ARG A 18 14.26 0.13 -6.87
CA ARG A 18 14.40 -1.33 -6.94
C ARG A 18 13.38 -1.92 -7.92
N ASP A 19 13.89 -2.52 -8.99
CA ASP A 19 13.05 -3.22 -9.99
C ASP A 19 12.15 -4.31 -9.38
N ASP A 20 12.61 -4.95 -8.31
CA ASP A 20 11.95 -6.06 -7.64
C ASP A 20 11.03 -5.67 -6.48
N PHE A 21 10.94 -4.39 -6.11
CA PHE A 21 10.18 -3.96 -4.90
C PHE A 21 8.74 -4.49 -4.88
N ILE A 22 8.01 -4.28 -5.97
CA ILE A 22 6.60 -4.69 -6.08
C ILE A 22 6.45 -6.22 -6.18
N ASP A 23 7.44 -6.90 -6.74
CA ASP A 23 7.44 -8.36 -6.86
C ASP A 23 7.70 -8.99 -5.49
N THR A 24 8.64 -8.44 -4.75
CA THR A 24 8.95 -8.80 -3.36
C THR A 24 7.73 -8.57 -2.46
N PHE A 25 7.01 -7.46 -2.62
CA PHE A 25 5.74 -7.22 -1.92
C PHE A 25 4.71 -8.31 -2.18
N TYR A 26 4.41 -8.61 -3.45
CA TYR A 26 3.38 -9.62 -3.75
C TYR A 26 3.79 -11.02 -3.31
N ASN A 27 5.06 -11.38 -3.42
CA ASN A 27 5.55 -12.67 -2.94
C ASN A 27 5.31 -12.85 -1.43
N GLN A 28 5.56 -11.82 -0.63
CA GLN A 28 5.28 -11.85 0.81
C GLN A 28 3.77 -11.82 1.08
N PHE A 29 3.05 -10.89 0.48
CA PHE A 29 1.63 -10.69 0.77
C PHE A 29 0.79 -11.93 0.43
N LEU A 30 1.02 -12.55 -0.73
CA LEU A 30 0.31 -13.76 -1.14
C LEU A 30 0.66 -14.98 -0.27
N ALA A 31 1.77 -14.95 0.45
CA ALA A 31 2.18 -16.02 1.37
C ALA A 31 1.61 -15.87 2.79
N THR A 32 1.03 -14.70 3.14
CA THR A 32 0.52 -14.43 4.49
C THR A 32 -0.70 -15.29 4.85
N SER A 33 -1.60 -15.54 3.90
CA SER A 33 -2.76 -16.39 4.13
C SER A 33 -3.36 -16.95 2.84
N ARG A 34 -4.07 -18.08 2.98
CA ARG A 34 -4.83 -18.66 1.87
C ARG A 34 -5.94 -17.72 1.39
N GLU A 35 -6.56 -16.96 2.29
CA GLU A 35 -7.61 -16.00 1.93
C GLU A 35 -7.07 -14.90 1.02
N VAL A 36 -5.89 -14.35 1.34
CA VAL A 36 -5.21 -13.38 0.46
C VAL A 36 -4.92 -14.02 -0.89
N ALA A 37 -4.28 -15.21 -0.92
CA ALA A 37 -3.98 -15.90 -2.17
C ALA A 37 -5.23 -16.14 -3.04
N ASP A 38 -6.35 -16.51 -2.41
CA ASP A 38 -7.62 -16.75 -3.09
C ASP A 38 -8.20 -15.46 -3.71
N LYS A 39 -8.02 -14.29 -3.08
CA LYS A 39 -8.46 -12.98 -3.63
C LYS A 39 -7.70 -12.56 -4.89
N PHE A 40 -6.48 -13.05 -5.07
CA PHE A 40 -5.67 -12.78 -6.27
C PHE A 40 -5.70 -13.90 -7.32
N ARG A 41 -6.55 -14.92 -7.14
CA ARG A 41 -6.68 -16.00 -8.12
C ARG A 41 -7.25 -15.48 -9.43
N GLY A 42 -6.50 -15.65 -10.52
CA GLY A 42 -6.88 -15.18 -11.85
C GLY A 42 -6.57 -13.70 -12.10
N THR A 43 -5.83 -13.04 -11.20
CA THR A 43 -5.37 -11.66 -11.39
C THR A 43 -4.30 -11.57 -12.47
N ASP A 44 -4.43 -10.59 -13.36
CA ASP A 44 -3.34 -10.17 -14.24
C ASP A 44 -2.31 -9.37 -13.43
N PHE A 45 -1.26 -10.07 -12.98
CA PHE A 45 -0.21 -9.44 -12.18
C PHE A 45 0.58 -8.36 -12.92
N LYS A 46 0.62 -8.33 -14.25
CA LYS A 46 1.28 -7.22 -14.94
C LYS A 46 0.53 -5.92 -14.71
N ARG A 47 -0.80 -5.95 -14.86
CA ARG A 47 -1.67 -4.80 -14.59
C ARG A 47 -1.74 -4.50 -13.09
N GLN A 48 -1.88 -5.52 -12.26
CA GLN A 48 -2.01 -5.35 -10.80
C GLN A 48 -0.80 -4.64 -10.19
N LYS A 49 0.41 -4.99 -10.64
CA LYS A 49 1.66 -4.35 -10.17
C LYS A 49 1.79 -2.88 -10.58
N LEU A 50 1.15 -2.46 -11.68
CA LEU A 50 1.06 -1.04 -12.05
C LEU A 50 0.08 -0.33 -11.12
N MET A 51 -1.12 -0.91 -10.94
CA MET A 51 -2.14 -0.36 -10.05
C MET A 51 -1.66 -0.21 -8.61
N LEU A 52 -0.85 -1.15 -8.10
CA LEU A 52 -0.30 -1.04 -6.75
C LEU A 52 0.66 0.15 -6.60
N ARG A 53 1.50 0.44 -7.61
CA ARG A 53 2.39 1.61 -7.57
C ARG A 53 1.60 2.91 -7.54
N GLU A 54 0.54 2.99 -8.32
CA GLU A 54 -0.38 4.13 -8.33
C GLU A 54 -1.08 4.26 -6.98
N SER A 55 -1.65 3.18 -6.46
CA SER A 55 -2.38 3.23 -5.17
C SER A 55 -1.47 3.59 -3.99
N LEU A 56 -0.23 3.11 -3.94
CA LEU A 56 0.71 3.52 -2.88
C LEU A 56 1.00 5.02 -2.91
N LEU A 57 1.13 5.60 -4.11
CA LEU A 57 1.30 7.05 -4.26
C LEU A 57 0.03 7.80 -3.82
N SER A 58 -1.16 7.37 -4.26
CA SER A 58 -2.42 8.01 -3.86
C SER A 58 -2.64 7.94 -2.34
N MET A 59 -2.28 6.83 -1.69
CA MET A 59 -2.34 6.69 -0.22
C MET A 59 -1.43 7.70 0.49
N LEU A 60 -0.19 7.88 0.02
CA LEU A 60 0.74 8.87 0.57
C LEU A 60 0.24 10.31 0.35
N LEU A 61 -0.26 10.63 -0.85
CA LEU A 61 -0.81 11.95 -1.16
C LEU A 61 -2.05 12.26 -0.32
N TYR A 62 -2.91 11.27 -0.09
CA TYR A 62 -4.06 11.39 0.79
C TYR A 62 -3.64 11.71 2.23
N ASN A 63 -2.64 10.99 2.76
CA ASN A 63 -2.08 11.27 4.09
C ASN A 63 -1.47 12.67 4.20
N LEU A 64 -0.90 13.21 3.12
CA LEU A 64 -0.36 14.57 3.06
C LEU A 64 -1.44 15.65 2.85
N GLY A 65 -2.71 15.27 2.70
CA GLY A 65 -3.85 16.20 2.58
C GLY A 65 -4.04 16.80 1.19
N TYR A 66 -3.56 16.14 0.13
CA TYR A 66 -3.82 16.58 -1.24
C TYR A 66 -5.27 16.25 -1.64
N GLU A 67 -6.06 17.26 -2.01
CA GLU A 67 -7.48 17.12 -2.33
C GLU A 67 -7.74 16.16 -3.50
N ASP A 68 -6.91 16.19 -4.54
CA ASP A 68 -7.04 15.30 -5.71
C ASP A 68 -6.94 13.81 -5.34
N ALA A 69 -6.19 13.48 -4.28
CA ALA A 69 -6.04 12.11 -3.82
C ALA A 69 -7.28 11.58 -3.09
N GLN A 70 -8.17 12.47 -2.60
CA GLN A 70 -9.37 12.05 -1.89
C GLN A 70 -10.36 11.36 -2.82
N GLU A 71 -10.68 11.95 -3.98
CA GLU A 71 -11.63 11.36 -4.92
C GLU A 71 -11.13 10.00 -5.45
N GLU A 72 -9.85 9.91 -5.80
CA GLU A 72 -9.23 8.65 -6.23
C GLU A 72 -9.34 7.55 -5.16
N LEU A 73 -9.12 7.91 -3.89
CA LEU A 73 -9.13 6.96 -2.81
C LEU A 73 -10.55 6.55 -2.39
N GLU A 74 -11.54 7.45 -2.50
CA GLU A 74 -12.95 7.11 -2.35
C GLU A 74 -13.41 6.10 -3.41
N GLN A 75 -12.98 6.27 -4.67
CA GLN A 75 -13.23 5.30 -5.73
C GLN A 75 -12.51 3.96 -5.50
N LEU A 76 -11.29 4.00 -4.93
CA LEU A 76 -10.60 2.77 -4.52
C LEU A 76 -11.35 2.04 -3.40
N ALA A 77 -11.85 2.78 -2.42
CA ALA A 77 -12.59 2.26 -1.28
C ALA A 77 -13.91 1.59 -1.71
N GLU A 78 -14.69 2.20 -2.60
CA GLU A 78 -15.91 1.56 -3.12
C GLU A 78 -15.60 0.25 -3.86
N ARG A 79 -14.51 0.21 -4.66
CA ARG A 79 -14.05 -1.03 -5.31
C ARG A 79 -13.68 -2.12 -4.32
N HIS A 80 -13.12 -1.76 -3.16
CA HIS A 80 -12.71 -2.71 -2.12
C HIS A 80 -13.87 -3.14 -1.20
N SER A 81 -15.04 -2.51 -1.33
CA SER A 81 -16.22 -2.81 -0.52
C SER A 81 -16.74 -4.24 -0.70
N ARG A 82 -17.63 -4.67 0.21
CA ARG A 82 -18.39 -5.94 0.08
C ARG A 82 -19.19 -6.06 -1.21
N ARG A 83 -19.53 -4.95 -1.85
CA ARG A 83 -20.37 -4.93 -3.06
C ARG A 83 -19.59 -5.24 -4.33
N GLU A 84 -18.28 -5.02 -4.29
CA GLU A 84 -17.39 -5.22 -5.43
C GLU A 84 -16.43 -6.38 -5.17
N VAL A 85 -15.16 -6.13 -4.85
CA VAL A 85 -14.17 -7.21 -4.69
C VAL A 85 -14.12 -7.82 -3.28
N ASP A 86 -14.88 -7.26 -2.35
CA ASP A 86 -15.16 -7.83 -1.02
C ASP A 86 -13.88 -8.05 -0.19
N ILE A 87 -13.10 -7.00 0.04
CA ILE A 87 -11.84 -7.11 0.79
C ILE A 87 -12.12 -6.96 2.28
N ALA A 88 -12.07 -8.08 3.01
CA ALA A 88 -12.33 -8.10 4.44
C ALA A 88 -11.32 -7.22 5.22
N PRO A 89 -11.77 -6.45 6.23
CA PRO A 89 -10.93 -5.50 6.95
C PRO A 89 -9.65 -6.09 7.57
N ASN A 90 -9.70 -7.35 8.03
CA ASN A 90 -8.54 -8.04 8.59
C ASN A 90 -7.41 -8.29 7.58
N LEU A 91 -7.68 -8.21 6.27
CA LEU A 91 -6.65 -8.38 5.24
C LEU A 91 -5.74 -7.16 5.11
N TYR A 92 -6.17 -5.98 5.59
CA TYR A 92 -5.33 -4.77 5.56
C TYR A 92 -4.19 -4.83 6.57
N ASP A 93 -4.35 -5.53 7.69
CA ASP A 93 -3.25 -5.76 8.64
C ASP A 93 -2.14 -6.60 7.98
N LEU A 94 -2.52 -7.69 7.31
CA LEU A 94 -1.59 -8.54 6.55
C LEU A 94 -0.92 -7.78 5.40
N TRP A 95 -1.68 -6.92 4.72
CA TRP A 95 -1.17 -6.08 3.64
C TRP A 95 -0.13 -5.09 4.16
N LEU A 96 -0.42 -4.42 5.28
CA LEU A 96 0.46 -3.41 5.87
C LEU A 96 1.73 -4.04 6.45
N ASP A 97 1.61 -5.20 7.10
CA ASP A 97 2.76 -5.98 7.57
C ASP A 97 3.66 -6.38 6.42
N SER A 98 3.08 -6.90 5.33
CA SER A 98 3.84 -7.29 4.13
C SER A 98 4.52 -6.10 3.47
N LEU A 99 3.87 -4.94 3.43
CA LEU A 99 4.46 -3.71 2.89
C LEU A 99 5.67 -3.27 3.70
N VAL A 100 5.54 -3.21 5.03
CA VAL A 100 6.64 -2.78 5.91
C VAL A 100 7.80 -3.78 5.88
N GLU A 101 7.52 -5.08 5.86
CA GLU A 101 8.55 -6.12 5.70
C GLU A 101 9.28 -5.95 4.35
N THR A 102 8.56 -5.73 3.26
CA THR A 102 9.15 -5.42 1.95
C THR A 102 10.05 -4.19 1.99
N ILE A 103 9.60 -3.11 2.63
CA ILE A 103 10.38 -1.87 2.74
C ILE A 103 11.67 -2.13 3.54
N SER A 104 11.62 -2.94 4.60
CA SER A 104 12.82 -3.31 5.38
C SER A 104 13.89 -4.04 4.55
N ILE A 105 13.46 -4.75 3.50
CA ILE A 105 14.35 -5.47 2.58
C ILE A 105 14.90 -4.52 1.50
N CYS A 106 14.06 -3.61 1.01
CA CYS A 106 14.36 -2.79 -0.17
C CYS A 106 15.00 -1.43 0.15
N ASP A 107 14.75 -0.87 1.34
CA ASP A 107 15.30 0.40 1.77
C ASP A 107 16.54 0.20 2.65
N LEU A 108 17.72 0.53 2.13
CA LEU A 108 18.99 0.43 2.86
C LEU A 108 19.08 1.37 4.07
N GLU A 109 18.20 2.38 4.15
CA GLU A 109 18.09 3.30 5.28
C GLU A 109 16.92 2.92 6.22
N TYR A 110 16.38 1.70 6.10
CA TYR A 110 15.30 1.25 6.97
C TYR A 110 15.70 1.26 8.45
N THR A 111 14.75 1.71 9.28
CA THR A 111 14.78 1.60 10.73
C THR A 111 13.39 1.24 11.22
N GLU A 112 13.28 0.72 12.45
CA GLU A 112 11.94 0.43 13.01
C GLU A 112 11.09 1.69 13.18
N GLU A 113 11.71 2.84 13.45
CA GLU A 113 11.02 4.12 13.47
C GLU A 113 10.42 4.45 12.10
N LEU A 114 11.18 4.23 11.01
CA LEU A 114 10.67 4.41 9.66
C LEU A 114 9.52 3.45 9.34
N GLY A 115 9.60 2.21 9.81
CA GLY A 115 8.50 1.24 9.72
C GLY A 115 7.22 1.75 10.40
N GLN A 116 7.33 2.35 11.60
CA GLN A 116 6.17 2.96 12.27
C GLN A 116 5.62 4.18 11.51
N LEU A 117 6.48 5.00 10.92
CA LEU A 117 6.04 6.13 10.09
C LEU A 117 5.30 5.67 8.84
N TRP A 118 5.74 4.59 8.19
CA TRP A 118 5.02 3.97 7.08
C TRP A 118 3.63 3.48 7.48
N ARG A 119 3.52 2.82 8.64
CA ARG A 119 2.22 2.39 9.17
C ARG A 119 1.29 3.57 9.41
N ALA A 120 1.80 4.60 10.07
CA ALA A 120 1.04 5.83 10.32
C ALA A 120 0.61 6.51 9.01
N ALA A 121 1.46 6.53 7.99
CA ALA A 121 1.14 7.16 6.70
C ALA A 121 0.11 6.37 5.88
N MET A 122 0.06 5.04 6.00
CA MET A 122 -0.93 4.22 5.29
C MET A 122 -2.29 4.17 6.00
N GLN A 123 -2.31 4.33 7.32
CA GLN A 123 -3.51 4.11 8.13
C GLN A 123 -4.71 4.97 7.72
N PRO A 124 -4.60 6.28 7.44
CA PRO A 124 -5.75 7.09 7.05
C PRO A 124 -6.45 6.56 5.80
N GLY A 125 -5.68 6.08 4.83
CA GLY A 125 -6.23 5.47 3.62
C GLY A 125 -6.86 4.11 3.91
N ILE A 126 -6.22 3.27 4.71
CA ILE A 126 -6.78 1.98 5.14
C ILE A 126 -8.12 2.19 5.86
N ASP A 127 -8.20 3.17 6.75
CA ASP A 127 -9.42 3.52 7.47
C ASP A 127 -10.54 3.93 6.51
N LEU A 128 -10.22 4.71 5.47
CA LEU A 128 -11.19 5.06 4.42
C LEU A 128 -11.67 3.82 3.66
N LEU A 129 -10.77 2.92 3.26
CA LEU A 129 -11.13 1.66 2.60
C LEU A 129 -12.05 0.80 3.47
N ILE A 130 -11.73 0.65 4.76
CA ILE A 130 -12.53 -0.09 5.73
C ILE A 130 -13.90 0.57 5.95
N SER A 131 -13.98 1.91 5.93
CA SER A 131 -15.24 2.63 6.11
C SER A 131 -16.29 2.35 5.04
N LYS A 132 -15.87 1.84 3.87
CA LYS A 132 -16.73 1.49 2.74
C LYS A 132 -17.05 -0.01 2.64
N TYR A 133 -16.49 -0.85 3.51
CA TYR A 133 -16.72 -2.31 3.50
C TYR A 133 -18.14 -2.69 3.94
#